data_AF-A0A8J7TYW3-F1
#
_entry.id   AF-A0A8J7TYW3-F1
#
_cell.length_a   1.000
_cell.length_b   1.000
_cell.length_c   1.000
_cell.angle_alpha   90.00
_cell.angle_beta   90.00
_cell.angle_gamma   90.00
#
_symmetry.space_group_name_H-M   'P 1'
#
loop_
_entity.id
_entity.type
_entity.pdbx_description
1 polymer ?
#
loop_
_entity_poly.entity_id
_entity_poly.type
_entity_poly.pdbx_seq_one_letter_code
_entity_poly.pdbx_strand_id
1 'polypeptide(L)'
;ALLGVRSSRPDAPRAVPGNEPLAGYETFVLRTLAKRQIAREAAAGQRPLPEAAALFGQLNRLPPRLDPPEHSVLPGPTEGERLCRQVVSYVGFPEPDWPPDAAGAGAARLTAELEVELALRGTVRLPDPAGLPPATALVDRIRAGLTDAQRRTLLPEPVGQFPPE
;
A
#
# COMPACT_ATOMS: atom_id res chain seq x y z
N ALA A 1 35.99 -35.01 -38.82
CA ALA A 1 35.51 -33.68 -38.40
C ALA A 1 35.11 -33.76 -36.93
N LEU A 2 35.85 -33.06 -36.07
CA LEU A 2 35.78 -33.17 -34.60
C LEU A 2 34.57 -32.41 -34.03
N LEU A 3 33.73 -33.10 -33.27
CA LEU A 3 32.64 -32.51 -32.48
C LEU A 3 33.24 -31.85 -31.23
N GLY A 4 33.25 -30.52 -31.21
CA GLY A 4 33.71 -29.72 -30.08
C GLY A 4 32.71 -29.75 -28.93
N VAL A 5 33.01 -30.54 -27.90
CA VAL A 5 32.29 -30.58 -26.63
C VAL A 5 32.51 -29.24 -25.91
N ARG A 6 31.49 -28.37 -25.91
CA ARG A 6 31.50 -27.12 -25.15
C ARG A 6 31.33 -27.46 -23.67
N SER A 7 32.45 -27.37 -22.95
CA SER A 7 32.49 -27.52 -21.50
C SER A 7 31.69 -26.39 -20.84
N SER A 8 30.53 -26.73 -20.29
CA SER A 8 29.69 -25.82 -19.50
C SER A 8 30.44 -25.46 -18.22
N ARG A 9 30.92 -24.21 -18.15
CA ARG A 9 31.53 -23.63 -16.95
C ARG A 9 30.47 -23.67 -15.83
N PRO A 10 30.74 -24.26 -14.65
CA PRO A 10 29.80 -24.21 -13.54
C PRO A 10 29.59 -22.75 -13.16
N ASP A 11 28.33 -22.28 -13.24
CA ASP A 11 27.93 -20.96 -12.81
C ASP A 11 28.37 -20.77 -11.36
N ALA A 12 29.05 -19.65 -11.10
CA ALA A 12 29.40 -19.26 -9.74
C ALA A 12 28.12 -19.26 -8.89
N PRO A 13 28.16 -19.74 -7.63
CA PRO A 13 27.01 -19.72 -6.76
C PRO A 13 26.48 -18.29 -6.70
N ARG A 14 25.25 -18.12 -7.21
CA ARG A 14 24.51 -16.86 -7.16
C ARG A 14 24.54 -16.43 -5.70
N ALA A 15 25.22 -15.32 -5.41
CA ALA A 15 25.24 -14.74 -4.07
C ALA A 15 23.78 -14.64 -3.63
N VAL A 16 23.38 -15.44 -2.64
CA VAL A 16 22.08 -15.31 -2.01
C VAL A 16 22.14 -13.93 -1.37
N PRO A 17 21.31 -12.95 -1.80
CA PRO A 17 21.35 -11.60 -1.24
C PRO A 17 21.14 -11.72 0.26
N GLY A 18 22.25 -11.58 1.00
CA GLY A 18 22.29 -11.75 2.44
C GLY A 18 21.64 -10.54 3.08
N ASN A 19 20.61 -10.80 3.89
CA ASN A 19 20.10 -9.91 4.92
C ASN A 19 19.96 -8.43 4.52
N GLU A 20 19.47 -8.12 3.31
CA GLU A 20 19.00 -6.75 3.06
C GLU A 20 17.85 -6.46 4.03
N PRO A 21 17.98 -5.37 4.82
CA PRO A 21 17.31 -5.23 6.10
C PRO A 21 15.79 -5.11 5.97
N LEU A 22 15.13 -5.53 7.05
CA LEU A 22 13.72 -5.29 7.41
C LEU A 22 13.22 -3.84 7.22
N ALA A 23 14.07 -2.89 6.84
CA ALA A 23 13.68 -1.53 6.47
C ALA A 23 12.59 -1.50 5.38
N GLY A 24 12.64 -2.44 4.43
CA GLY A 24 11.57 -2.61 3.44
C GLY A 24 10.25 -3.08 4.07
N TYR A 25 10.34 -3.95 5.08
CA TYR A 25 9.19 -4.47 5.81
C TYR A 25 8.54 -3.40 6.70
N GLU A 26 9.32 -2.63 7.46
CA GLU A 26 8.78 -1.53 8.27
C GLU A 26 8.02 -0.54 7.40
N THR A 27 8.62 -0.10 6.29
CA THR A 27 7.97 0.86 5.40
C THR A 27 6.69 0.28 4.79
N PHE A 28 6.68 -1.02 4.46
CA PHE A 28 5.49 -1.71 4.00
C PHE A 28 4.37 -1.73 5.05
N VAL A 29 4.70 -2.04 6.31
CA VAL A 29 3.75 -2.06 7.43
C VAL A 29 3.18 -0.66 7.67
N LEU A 30 4.05 0.36 7.78
CA LEU A 30 3.62 1.75 8.01
C LEU A 30 2.77 2.29 6.85
N ARG A 31 3.12 1.95 5.61
CA ARG A 31 2.29 2.27 4.43
C ARG A 31 0.90 1.65 4.53
N THR A 32 0.82 0.40 4.96
CA THR A 32 -0.46 -0.33 5.11
C THR A 32 -1.33 0.31 6.19
N LEU A 33 -0.74 0.68 7.33
CA LEU A 33 -1.42 1.40 8.40
C LEU A 33 -1.89 2.79 7.97
N ALA A 34 -1.06 3.53 7.22
CA ALA A 34 -1.45 4.83 6.67
C ALA A 34 -2.65 4.71 5.72
N LYS A 35 -2.66 3.71 4.82
CA LYS A 35 -3.80 3.42 3.95
C LYS A 35 -5.08 3.10 4.74
N ARG A 36 -4.99 2.29 5.79
CA ARG A 36 -6.12 1.98 6.68
C ARG A 36 -6.68 3.21 7.36
N GLN A 37 -5.82 4.08 7.89
CA GLN A 37 -6.24 5.35 8.48
C GLN A 37 -6.96 6.25 7.45
N ILE A 38 -6.40 6.39 6.24
CA ILE A 38 -7.04 7.15 5.15
C ILE A 38 -8.39 6.54 4.76
N ALA A 39 -8.48 5.20 4.66
CA ALA A 39 -9.72 4.50 4.35
C ALA A 39 -10.79 4.74 5.41
N ARG A 40 -10.42 4.73 6.70
CA ARG A 40 -11.32 5.06 7.80
C ARG A 40 -11.83 6.49 7.74
N GLU A 41 -10.95 7.46 7.50
CA GLU A 41 -11.32 8.87 7.29
C GLU A 41 -12.26 9.03 6.08
N ALA A 42 -11.95 8.32 4.99
CA ALA A 42 -12.77 8.34 3.79
C ALA A 42 -14.16 7.77 4.06
N ALA A 43 -14.25 6.61 4.71
CA ALA A 43 -15.51 5.95 5.06
C ALA A 43 -16.36 6.73 6.07
N ALA A 44 -15.74 7.49 6.97
CA ALA A 44 -16.41 8.42 7.87
C ALA A 44 -16.88 9.72 7.18
N GLY A 45 -16.55 9.92 5.90
CA GLY A 45 -16.90 11.13 5.14
C GLY A 45 -16.03 12.34 5.50
N GLN A 46 -14.96 12.14 6.26
CA GLN A 46 -14.01 13.19 6.65
C GLN A 46 -13.01 13.50 5.54
N ARG A 47 -12.79 12.55 4.63
CA ARG A 47 -11.97 12.75 3.44
C ARG A 47 -12.75 12.37 2.18
N PRO A 48 -12.80 13.23 1.15
CA PRO A 48 -13.39 12.90 -0.15
C PRO A 48 -12.66 11.73 -0.83
N LEU A 49 -13.39 10.88 -1.56
CA LEU A 49 -12.82 9.72 -2.25
C LEU A 49 -11.64 10.05 -3.19
N PRO A 50 -11.70 11.10 -4.06
CA PRO A 50 -10.57 11.44 -4.94
C PRO A 50 -9.31 11.84 -4.16
N GLU A 51 -9.47 12.52 -3.02
CA GLU A 51 -8.35 12.89 -2.15
C GLU A 51 -7.71 11.66 -1.51
N ALA A 52 -8.53 10.74 -0.98
CA ALA A 52 -8.06 9.48 -0.42
C ALA A 52 -7.30 8.65 -1.47
N ALA A 53 -7.82 8.57 -2.69
CA ALA A 53 -7.19 7.86 -3.80
C ALA A 53 -5.85 8.49 -4.22
N ALA A 54 -5.75 9.82 -4.25
CA ALA A 54 -4.50 10.52 -4.50
C ALA A 54 -3.43 10.19 -3.44
N LEU A 55 -3.80 10.18 -2.16
CA LEU A 55 -2.91 9.80 -1.07
C LEU A 55 -2.48 8.33 -1.16
N PHE A 56 -3.39 7.42 -1.51
CA PHE A 56 -3.05 6.02 -1.80
C PHE A 56 -2.01 5.91 -2.93
N GLY A 57 -2.17 6.69 -3.99
CA GLY A 57 -1.21 6.78 -5.08
C GLY A 57 0.18 7.24 -4.61
N GLN A 58 0.25 8.26 -3.75
CA GLN A 58 1.52 8.71 -3.16
C GLN A 58 2.16 7.62 -2.30
N LEU A 59 1.38 6.97 -1.42
CA LEU A 59 1.84 5.88 -0.57
C LEU A 59 2.38 4.70 -1.40
N ASN A 60 1.71 4.33 -2.49
CA ASN A 60 2.14 3.25 -3.39
C ASN A 60 3.50 3.52 -4.06
N ARG A 61 3.91 4.79 -4.19
CA ARG A 61 5.19 5.19 -4.79
C ARG A 61 6.37 5.15 -3.79
N LEU A 62 6.11 5.00 -2.50
CA LEU A 62 7.16 4.83 -1.49
C LEU A 62 7.88 3.49 -1.68
N PRO A 63 9.23 3.47 -1.59
CA PRO A 63 9.99 2.22 -1.57
C PRO A 63 9.67 1.41 -0.30
N PRO A 64 9.65 0.06 -0.35
CA PRO A 64 9.74 -0.75 -1.55
C PRO A 64 8.47 -0.63 -2.40
N ARG A 65 8.67 -0.37 -3.70
CA ARG A 65 7.57 -0.30 -4.67
C ARG A 65 7.17 -1.73 -5.06
N LEU A 66 5.87 -1.98 -5.17
CA LEU A 66 5.36 -3.21 -5.74
C LEU A 66 5.35 -3.05 -7.27
N ASP A 67 5.84 -4.07 -7.97
CA ASP A 67 5.78 -4.15 -9.43
C ASP A 67 5.12 -5.48 -9.85
N PRO A 68 3.88 -5.47 -10.35
CA PRO A 68 3.05 -4.28 -10.58
C PRO A 68 2.46 -3.70 -9.28
N PRO A 69 2.04 -2.43 -9.27
CA PRO A 69 1.45 -1.81 -8.08
C PRO A 69 0.10 -2.45 -7.75
N GLU A 70 -0.25 -2.58 -6.47
CA GLU A 70 -1.45 -3.28 -5.97
C GLU A 70 -2.77 -2.88 -6.68
N HIS A 71 -2.93 -1.61 -7.06
CA HIS A 71 -4.15 -1.15 -7.74
C HIS A 71 -4.24 -1.57 -9.20
N SER A 72 -3.16 -2.07 -9.83
CA SER A 72 -3.15 -2.41 -11.27
C SER A 72 -4.05 -3.57 -11.62
N VAL A 73 -4.35 -4.45 -10.67
CA VAL A 73 -5.24 -5.60 -10.85
C VAL A 73 -6.72 -5.24 -10.66
N LEU A 74 -7.01 -4.02 -10.19
CA LEU A 74 -8.37 -3.55 -9.99
C LEU A 74 -8.98 -3.12 -11.32
N PRO A 75 -10.30 -3.32 -11.52
CA PRO A 75 -10.97 -2.93 -12.75
C PRO A 75 -10.96 -1.40 -12.91
N GLY A 76 -11.02 -0.93 -14.15
CA GLY A 76 -11.17 0.49 -14.47
C GLY A 76 -10.15 0.97 -15.52
N PRO A 77 -10.57 1.75 -16.52
CA PRO A 77 -9.70 2.22 -17.61
C PRO A 77 -8.58 3.15 -17.16
N THR A 78 -8.74 3.88 -16.05
CA THR A 78 -7.76 4.91 -15.60
C THR A 78 -7.10 4.56 -14.27
N GLU A 79 -5.90 5.10 -14.02
CA GLU A 79 -5.21 4.96 -12.73
C GLU A 79 -6.07 5.57 -11.60
N GLY A 80 -6.70 6.71 -11.83
CA GLY A 80 -7.56 7.38 -10.85
C GLY A 80 -8.72 6.51 -10.39
N GLU A 81 -9.42 5.86 -11.33
CA GLU A 81 -10.50 4.93 -10.98
C GLU A 81 -9.99 3.72 -10.20
N ARG A 82 -8.88 3.11 -10.63
CA ARG A 82 -8.28 1.96 -9.94
C ARG A 82 -7.88 2.32 -8.50
N LEU A 83 -7.33 3.52 -8.29
CA LEU A 83 -6.99 4.01 -6.95
C LEU A 83 -8.23 4.26 -6.10
N CYS A 84 -9.31 4.83 -6.64
CA CYS A 84 -10.58 4.97 -5.91
C CYS A 84 -11.14 3.61 -5.49
N ARG A 85 -11.12 2.61 -6.39
CA ARG A 85 -11.53 1.24 -6.05
C ARG A 85 -10.62 0.59 -5.01
N GLN A 86 -9.33 0.93 -5.00
CA GLN A 86 -8.42 0.47 -3.95
C GLN A 86 -8.86 1.01 -2.58
N VAL A 87 -9.25 2.29 -2.50
CA VAL A 87 -9.79 2.87 -1.26
C VAL A 87 -11.05 2.13 -0.82
N VAL A 88 -12.01 1.90 -1.72
CA VAL A 88 -13.24 1.14 -1.42
C VAL A 88 -12.91 -0.26 -0.92
N SER A 89 -11.97 -0.96 -1.55
CA SER A 89 -11.50 -2.28 -1.09
C SER A 89 -10.90 -2.22 0.32
N TYR A 90 -10.14 -1.17 0.65
CA TYR A 90 -9.59 -1.00 2.00
C TYR A 90 -10.68 -0.76 3.04
N VAL A 91 -11.74 -0.06 2.67
CA VAL A 91 -12.93 0.14 3.52
C VAL A 91 -13.75 -1.14 3.67
N GLY A 92 -13.64 -2.09 2.74
CA GLY A 92 -14.28 -3.41 2.87
C GLY A 92 -13.56 -4.36 3.82
N PHE A 93 -12.30 -4.09 4.21
CA PHE A 93 -11.58 -4.97 5.13
C PHE A 93 -12.06 -4.76 6.56
N PRO A 94 -12.50 -5.81 7.27
CA PRO A 94 -12.91 -5.68 8.66
C PRO A 94 -11.71 -5.30 9.53
N GLU A 95 -11.88 -4.26 10.33
CA GLU A 95 -10.93 -3.87 11.37
C GLU A 95 -11.56 -4.10 12.76
N PRO A 96 -10.79 -4.57 13.75
CA PRO A 96 -11.31 -4.83 15.09
C PRO A 96 -11.99 -3.62 15.75
N ASP A 97 -11.51 -2.41 15.45
CA ASP A 97 -12.00 -1.17 16.06
C ASP A 97 -13.19 -0.56 15.31
N TRP A 98 -13.67 -1.19 14.23
CA TRP A 98 -14.75 -0.66 13.43
C TRP A 98 -16.11 -1.23 13.86
N PRO A 99 -17.16 -0.41 13.93
CA PRO A 99 -18.51 -0.94 14.08
C PRO A 99 -18.80 -1.90 12.92
N PRO A 100 -19.42 -3.09 13.17
CA PRO A 100 -19.64 -4.11 12.14
C PRO A 100 -20.32 -3.58 10.86
N ASP A 101 -21.24 -2.63 11.01
CA ASP A 101 -22.00 -2.06 9.90
C ASP A 101 -21.29 -0.87 9.22
N ALA A 102 -20.29 -0.26 9.86
CA ALA A 102 -19.64 0.94 9.36
C ALA A 102 -18.81 0.69 8.10
N ALA A 103 -18.15 -0.47 8.01
CA ALA A 103 -17.37 -0.88 6.85
C ALA A 103 -18.25 -0.96 5.59
N GLY A 104 -19.37 -1.70 5.69
CA GLY A 104 -20.31 -1.88 4.59
C GLY A 104 -20.97 -0.58 4.14
N ALA A 105 -21.47 0.21 5.09
CA ALA A 105 -22.07 1.51 4.79
C ALA A 105 -21.06 2.50 4.17
N GLY A 106 -19.82 2.53 4.69
CA GLY A 106 -18.74 3.33 4.15
C GLY A 106 -18.38 2.92 2.73
N ALA A 107 -18.22 1.62 2.46
CA ALA A 107 -17.90 1.10 1.15
C ALA A 107 -19.01 1.38 0.13
N ALA A 108 -20.27 1.20 0.52
CA ALA A 108 -21.42 1.50 -0.33
C ALA A 108 -21.48 2.98 -0.69
N ARG A 109 -21.29 3.89 0.27
CA ARG A 109 -21.26 5.34 0.00
C ARG A 109 -20.12 5.72 -0.94
N LEU A 110 -18.89 5.26 -0.67
CA LEU A 110 -17.76 5.57 -1.53
C LEU A 110 -17.91 4.98 -2.94
N THR A 111 -18.54 3.81 -3.07
CA THR A 111 -18.89 3.24 -4.39
C THR A 111 -19.86 4.14 -5.14
N ALA A 112 -20.91 4.62 -4.47
CA ALA A 112 -21.85 5.56 -5.07
C ALA A 112 -21.18 6.89 -5.48
N GLU A 113 -20.27 7.42 -4.66
CA GLU A 113 -19.47 8.61 -5.02
C GLU A 113 -18.63 8.41 -6.28
N LEU A 114 -17.98 7.24 -6.41
CA LEU A 114 -17.22 6.88 -7.59
C LEU A 114 -18.12 6.82 -8.84
N GLU A 115 -19.28 6.17 -8.72
CA GLU A 115 -20.25 6.06 -9.81
C GLU A 115 -20.77 7.44 -10.26
N VAL A 116 -21.06 8.33 -9.31
CA VAL A 116 -21.48 9.71 -9.60
C VAL A 116 -20.39 10.47 -10.35
N GLU A 117 -19.14 10.42 -9.90
CA GLU A 117 -18.03 11.10 -10.59
C GLU A 117 -17.80 10.54 -12.00
N LEU A 118 -17.87 9.21 -12.16
CA LEU A 118 -17.77 8.57 -13.48
C LEU A 118 -18.93 8.96 -14.40
N ALA A 119 -20.16 9.03 -13.90
CA ALA A 119 -21.32 9.45 -14.68
C ALA A 119 -21.22 10.92 -15.12
N LEU A 120 -20.71 11.80 -14.24
CA LEU A 120 -20.59 13.24 -14.53
C LEU A 120 -19.44 13.57 -15.48
N ARG A 121 -18.30 12.89 -15.37
CA ARG A 121 -17.05 13.29 -16.04
C ARG A 121 -16.49 12.25 -17.01
N GLY A 122 -17.03 11.02 -17.00
CA GLY A 122 -16.49 9.87 -17.73
C GLY A 122 -15.15 9.34 -17.20
N THR A 123 -14.56 10.00 -16.20
CA THR A 123 -13.27 9.64 -15.61
C THR A 123 -13.09 10.31 -14.25
N VAL A 124 -12.28 9.70 -13.38
CA VAL A 124 -11.90 10.28 -12.10
C VAL A 124 -10.67 11.16 -12.25
N ARG A 125 -10.78 12.43 -11.88
CA ARG A 125 -9.64 13.35 -11.74
C ARG A 125 -9.20 13.39 -10.29
N LEU A 126 -7.97 12.98 -10.02
CA LEU A 126 -7.37 13.08 -8.70
C LEU A 126 -6.83 14.51 -8.47
N PRO A 127 -6.91 15.04 -7.23
CA PRO A 127 -6.29 16.31 -6.88
C PRO A 127 -4.76 16.26 -7.04
N ASP A 128 -4.15 17.42 -7.25
CA ASP A 128 -2.70 17.57 -7.35
C ASP A 128 -2.04 17.15 -6.02
N PRO A 129 -1.08 16.19 -6.05
CA PRO A 129 -0.37 15.78 -4.84
C PRO A 129 0.35 16.92 -4.11
N ALA A 130 0.72 18.01 -4.79
CA ALA A 130 1.37 19.17 -4.15
C ALA A 130 0.46 19.89 -3.14
N GLY A 131 -0.87 19.77 -3.28
CA GLY A 131 -1.84 20.32 -2.34
C GLY A 131 -2.20 19.39 -1.17
N LEU A 132 -1.62 18.19 -1.13
CA LEU A 132 -1.93 17.18 -0.13
C LEU A 132 -0.75 16.99 0.84
N PRO A 133 -1.01 16.46 2.06
CA PRO A 133 0.07 16.03 2.93
C PRO A 133 0.98 15.02 2.21
N PRO A 134 2.32 15.18 2.27
CA PRO A 134 3.22 14.25 1.62
C PRO A 134 3.12 12.87 2.27
N ALA A 135 3.24 11.81 1.46
CA ALA A 135 3.18 10.43 1.94
C ALA A 135 4.16 10.12 3.09
N THR A 136 5.36 10.72 3.09
CA THR A 136 6.33 10.57 4.19
C THR A 136 5.79 11.12 5.51
N ALA A 137 5.14 12.29 5.50
CA ALA A 137 4.54 12.85 6.71
C ALA A 137 3.40 11.99 7.27
N LEU A 138 2.65 11.29 6.40
CA LEU A 138 1.64 10.32 6.84
C LEU A 138 2.28 9.11 7.52
N VAL A 139 3.32 8.56 6.91
CA VAL A 139 4.10 7.44 7.48
C VAL A 139 4.74 7.84 8.82
N ASP A 140 5.34 9.02 8.90
CA ASP A 140 5.99 9.52 10.12
C ASP A 140 4.98 9.75 11.24
N ARG A 141 3.79 10.28 10.92
CA ARG A 141 2.70 10.41 11.89
C ARG A 141 2.26 9.06 12.44
N ILE A 142 2.10 8.06 11.57
CA ILE A 142 1.75 6.70 11.98
C ILE A 142 2.85 6.14 12.88
N ARG A 143 4.13 6.26 12.48
CA ARG A 143 5.27 5.81 13.26
C ARG A 143 5.28 6.44 14.66
N ALA A 144 5.06 7.76 14.74
CA ALA A 144 5.03 8.49 16.01
C ALA A 144 3.83 8.12 16.89
N GLY A 145 2.73 7.65 16.30
CA GLY A 145 1.52 7.22 17.02
C GLY A 145 1.56 5.78 17.53
N LEU A 146 2.51 4.96 17.10
CA LEU A 146 2.61 3.57 17.55
C LEU A 146 3.16 3.49 18.98
N THR A 147 2.41 2.80 19.84
CA THR A 147 2.89 2.42 21.18
C THR A 147 4.06 1.43 21.09
N ASP A 148 4.86 1.32 22.15
CA ASP A 148 5.96 0.34 22.22
C ASP A 148 5.49 -1.12 22.08
N ALA A 149 4.26 -1.41 22.55
CA ALA A 149 3.64 -2.71 22.36
C ALA A 149 3.33 -2.95 20.87
N GLN A 150 2.68 -2.01 20.20
CA GLN A 150 2.35 -2.12 18.78
C GLN A 150 3.61 -2.17 17.91
N ARG A 151 4.65 -1.38 18.23
CA ARG A 151 5.93 -1.44 17.53
C ARG A 151 6.53 -2.84 17.62
N ARG A 152 6.63 -3.43 18.81
CA ARG A 152 7.13 -4.80 18.98
C ARG A 152 6.28 -5.86 18.25
N THR A 153 4.96 -5.67 18.18
CA THR A 153 4.06 -6.61 17.51
C THR A 153 4.10 -6.50 15.98
N LEU A 154 4.09 -5.27 15.45
CA LEU A 154 3.94 -4.99 14.02
C LEU A 154 5.28 -4.86 13.29
N LEU A 155 6.33 -4.49 14.02
CA LEU A 155 7.68 -4.25 13.54
C LEU A 155 8.64 -5.11 14.37
N PRO A 156 8.60 -6.45 14.20
CA PRO A 156 9.49 -7.32 14.96
C PRO A 156 10.94 -6.92 14.68
N GLU A 157 11.72 -6.77 15.75
CA GLU A 157 13.16 -6.57 15.65
C GLU A 157 13.76 -7.69 14.80
N PRO A 158 14.79 -7.41 13.97
CA PRO A 158 15.55 -8.47 13.34
C PRO A 158 16.00 -9.42 14.42
N VAL A 159 15.48 -10.66 14.36
CA VAL A 159 15.97 -11.74 15.21
C VAL A 159 17.45 -11.83 14.89
N GLY A 160 18.27 -11.37 15.85
CA GLY A 160 19.71 -11.26 15.69
C GLY A 160 20.27 -12.57 15.15
N GLN A 161 21.17 -12.45 14.20
CA GLN A 161 21.96 -13.51 13.61
C GLN A 161 22.27 -14.58 14.68
N PHE A 162 21.91 -15.83 14.39
CA PHE A 162 22.36 -16.95 15.20
C PHE A 162 23.86 -16.77 15.46
N PRO A 163 24.32 -16.89 16.72
CA PRO A 163 25.75 -16.77 17.00
C PRO A 163 26.50 -17.76 16.11
N PRO A 164 27.61 -17.36 15.46
CA PRO A 164 28.45 -18.31 14.75
C PRO A 164 28.96 -19.34 15.76
N GLU A 165 28.78 -20.63 15.45
CA GLU A 165 29.37 -21.75 16.20
C GLU A 165 30.90 -21.72 16.17
#